data_AF-A0A816RNJ6-F1
#
_entry.id   AF-A0A816RNJ6-F1
#
_cell.length_a   1.000
_cell.length_b   1.000
_cell.length_c   1.000
_cell.angle_alpha   90.00
_cell.angle_beta   90.00
_cell.angle_gamma   90.00
#
_symmetry.space_group_name_H-M   'P 1'
#
loop_
_entity.id
_entity.type
_entity.pdbx_description
1 polymer ?
#
loop_
_entity_poly.entity_id
_entity_poly.type
_entity_poly.pdbx_seq_one_letter_code
_entity_poly.pdbx_strand_id
1 'polypeptide(L)'
;MMIPLSVTDVQYESLESVYRLKPFVPSEATGVSAKLRLLEEELLNFEKVRRDDISKVPSLLRKQAKRYQALAGKIDDLCTRMQSSDPCDATLGPEFRTQRQTEFLLECFRLQQRASETGQKLVALQTDFTRSNQEDQLNQAKMNTRRSLDLIKNNLKEFQRNHEIWMARIIGDLEGIPARDCASRVREFYIAR
;
A
#
# COMPACT_ATOMS: atom_id res chain seq x y z
N MET A 1 -16.56 -66.09 -10.84
CA MET A 1 -17.59 -65.04 -10.74
C MET A 1 -16.86 -63.73 -10.46
N MET A 2 -16.60 -62.94 -11.51
CA MET A 2 -15.93 -61.65 -11.45
C MET A 2 -17.02 -60.57 -11.33
N ILE A 3 -16.94 -59.74 -10.30
CA ILE A 3 -17.72 -58.51 -10.19
C ILE A 3 -16.86 -57.41 -10.79
N PRO A 4 -17.29 -56.71 -11.86
CA PRO A 4 -16.57 -55.53 -12.32
C PRO A 4 -17.03 -54.34 -11.47
N LEU A 5 -16.12 -53.76 -10.70
CA LEU A 5 -16.33 -52.43 -10.14
C LEU A 5 -15.99 -51.42 -11.23
N SER A 6 -17.04 -50.84 -11.82
CA SER A 6 -16.96 -49.71 -12.72
C SER A 6 -16.22 -48.56 -12.04
N VAL A 7 -15.06 -48.17 -12.59
CA VAL A 7 -14.39 -46.92 -12.27
C VAL A 7 -15.31 -45.80 -12.75
N THR A 8 -16.05 -45.19 -11.84
CA THR A 8 -16.72 -43.92 -12.12
C THR A 8 -15.65 -42.89 -12.42
N ASP A 9 -15.73 -42.34 -13.62
CA ASP A 9 -15.02 -41.17 -14.10
C ASP A 9 -15.27 -40.03 -13.10
N VAL A 10 -14.39 -39.89 -12.12
CA VAL A 10 -14.35 -38.70 -11.27
C VAL A 10 -13.77 -37.62 -12.17
N GLN A 11 -14.65 -36.83 -12.78
CA GLN A 11 -14.26 -35.56 -13.37
C GLN A 11 -13.46 -34.79 -12.32
N TYR A 12 -12.14 -34.80 -12.49
CA TYR A 12 -11.20 -34.01 -11.73
C TYR A 12 -11.46 -32.56 -12.14
N GLU A 13 -12.41 -31.91 -11.45
CA GLU A 13 -12.57 -30.46 -11.54
C GLU A 13 -11.21 -29.85 -11.26
N SER A 14 -10.68 -29.15 -12.26
CA SER A 14 -9.37 -28.50 -12.18
C SER A 14 -9.33 -27.59 -10.96
N LEU A 15 -8.62 -28.05 -9.93
CA LEU A 15 -8.34 -27.32 -8.70
C LEU A 15 -7.56 -26.01 -8.96
N GLU A 16 -7.05 -25.79 -10.18
CA GLU A 16 -6.53 -24.48 -10.61
C GLU A 16 -7.56 -23.35 -10.45
N SER A 17 -8.86 -23.65 -10.59
CA SER A 17 -9.94 -22.66 -10.44
C SER A 17 -10.03 -22.09 -9.02
N VAL A 18 -9.74 -22.91 -8.00
CA VAL A 18 -9.82 -22.51 -6.58
C VAL A 18 -8.63 -21.64 -6.16
N TYR A 19 -7.50 -21.75 -6.87
CA TYR A 19 -6.30 -20.95 -6.62
C TYR A 19 -6.19 -19.71 -7.50
N ARG A 20 -7.22 -19.39 -8.29
CA ARG A 20 -7.33 -18.11 -8.99
C ARG A 20 -7.10 -17.01 -7.96
N LEU A 21 -5.90 -16.44 -7.98
CA LEU A 21 -5.46 -15.41 -7.05
C LEU A 21 -6.59 -14.42 -6.94
N LYS A 22 -7.15 -14.28 -5.72
CA LYS A 22 -7.92 -13.08 -5.39
C LYS A 22 -7.08 -11.94 -5.93
N PRO A 23 -7.65 -11.03 -6.76
CA PRO A 23 -6.85 -9.98 -7.36
C PRO A 23 -5.99 -9.35 -6.27
N PHE A 24 -4.76 -8.93 -6.60
CA PHE A 24 -4.03 -8.01 -5.75
C PHE A 24 -4.87 -6.72 -5.70
N VAL A 25 -5.97 -6.73 -4.93
CA VAL A 25 -7.06 -5.75 -5.03
C VAL A 25 -6.54 -4.45 -4.43
N PRO A 26 -6.47 -3.37 -5.21
CA PRO A 26 -6.21 -2.04 -4.69
C PRO A 26 -7.57 -1.43 -4.32
N SER A 27 -8.19 -1.88 -3.23
CA SER A 27 -9.53 -1.36 -2.89
C SER A 27 -9.44 0.01 -2.20
N GLU A 28 -8.37 0.28 -1.45
CA GLU A 28 -8.25 1.52 -0.66
C GLU A 28 -7.22 2.51 -1.22
N ALA A 29 -6.44 2.15 -2.26
CA ALA A 29 -5.35 2.96 -2.81
C ALA A 29 -5.89 4.22 -3.46
N THR A 30 -6.90 4.00 -4.29
CA THR A 30 -7.66 5.04 -5.00
C THR A 30 -8.35 5.96 -3.99
N GLY A 31 -8.84 5.39 -2.88
CA GLY A 31 -9.39 6.15 -1.76
C GLY A 31 -8.33 6.99 -1.03
N VAL A 32 -7.12 6.46 -0.83
CA VAL A 32 -5.98 7.17 -0.22
C VAL A 32 -5.56 8.36 -1.08
N SER A 33 -5.44 8.17 -2.39
CA SER A 33 -5.11 9.25 -3.34
C SER A 33 -6.16 10.37 -3.36
N ALA A 34 -7.45 10.02 -3.38
CA ALA A 34 -8.55 10.99 -3.33
C ALA A 34 -8.57 11.78 -2.01
N LYS A 35 -8.41 11.11 -0.86
CA LYS A 35 -8.34 11.77 0.44
C LYS A 35 -7.11 12.68 0.56
N LEU A 36 -5.97 12.30 0.00
CA LEU A 36 -4.76 13.14 -0.04
C LEU A 36 -4.96 14.42 -0.88
N ARG A 37 -5.70 14.33 -2.00
CA ARG A 37 -6.07 15.51 -2.79
C ARG A 37 -6.95 16.48 -2.01
N LEU A 38 -7.98 15.98 -1.32
CA LEU A 38 -8.83 16.81 -0.46
C LEU A 38 -8.02 17.51 0.64
N LEU A 39 -7.10 16.77 1.27
CA LEU A 39 -6.22 17.32 2.30
C LEU A 39 -5.25 18.40 1.74
N GLU A 40 -4.79 18.26 0.50
CA GLU A 40 -4.00 19.29 -0.18
C GLU A 40 -4.81 20.57 -0.43
N GLU A 41 -6.07 20.43 -0.81
CA GLU A 41 -6.99 21.55 -1.05
C GLU A 41 -7.33 22.30 0.24
N GLU A 42 -7.62 21.58 1.33
CA GLU A 42 -7.82 22.16 2.66
C GLU A 42 -6.59 22.98 3.09
N LEU A 43 -5.39 22.43 2.91
CA LEU A 43 -4.14 23.12 3.24
C LEU A 43 -3.92 24.39 2.38
N LEU A 44 -4.27 24.33 1.09
CA LEU A 44 -4.19 25.49 0.20
C LEU A 44 -5.18 26.59 0.64
N ASN A 45 -6.38 26.22 1.09
CA ASN A 45 -7.36 27.15 1.60
C ASN A 45 -6.88 27.80 2.91
N PHE A 46 -6.21 27.04 3.80
CA PHE A 46 -5.56 27.59 4.98
C PHE A 46 -4.48 28.62 4.66
N GLU A 47 -3.68 28.40 3.61
CA GLU A 47 -2.66 29.36 3.15
C GLU A 47 -3.29 30.66 2.63
N LYS A 48 -4.39 30.59 1.87
CA LYS A 48 -5.04 31.76 1.27
C LYS A 48 -5.72 32.67 2.30
N VAL A 49 -6.24 32.10 3.40
CA VAL A 49 -7.01 32.83 4.41
C VAL A 49 -6.11 33.59 5.41
N ARG A 50 -4.81 33.24 5.53
CA ARG A 50 -3.88 33.90 6.46
C ARG A 50 -2.78 34.64 5.71
N ARG A 51 -2.81 35.99 5.77
CA ARG A 51 -1.74 36.84 5.24
C ARG A 51 -0.58 37.10 6.21
N ASP A 52 -0.76 36.93 7.52
CA ASP A 52 0.27 37.33 8.49
C ASP A 52 0.66 36.22 9.50
N ASP A 53 1.98 36.05 9.60
CA ASP A 53 2.86 35.52 10.66
C ASP A 53 2.69 34.13 11.28
N ILE A 54 1.63 33.37 11.01
CA ILE A 54 1.52 32.00 11.57
C ILE A 54 2.02 30.96 10.57
N SER A 55 3.35 30.85 10.55
CA SER A 55 4.15 29.64 10.33
C SER A 55 4.15 29.01 8.94
N LYS A 56 5.32 28.54 8.51
CA LYS A 56 5.49 27.66 7.33
C LYS A 56 4.72 26.32 7.46
N VAL A 57 3.98 26.08 8.55
CA VAL A 57 3.28 24.82 8.87
C VAL A 57 2.37 24.35 7.73
N PRO A 58 1.43 25.15 7.19
CA PRO A 58 0.54 24.67 6.13
C PRO A 58 1.32 24.26 4.87
N SER A 59 2.32 25.05 4.49
CA SER A 59 3.17 24.76 3.33
C SER A 59 4.01 23.48 3.47
N LEU A 60 4.52 23.22 4.68
CA LEU A 60 5.29 22.02 4.99
C LEU A 60 4.38 20.78 5.02
N LEU A 61 3.18 20.89 5.58
CA LEU A 61 2.17 19.82 5.54
C LEU A 61 1.68 19.56 4.10
N ARG A 62 1.53 20.59 3.28
CA ARG A 62 1.15 20.47 1.86
C ARG A 62 2.23 19.75 1.07
N LYS A 63 3.50 20.10 1.31
CA LYS A 63 4.65 19.36 0.76
C LYS A 63 4.64 17.90 1.21
N GLN A 64 4.23 17.62 2.44
CA GLN A 64 4.12 16.27 2.97
C GLN A 64 2.95 15.48 2.34
N ALA A 65 1.79 16.10 2.14
CA ALA A 65 0.66 15.50 1.44
C ALA A 65 1.02 15.09 -0.01
N LYS A 66 1.73 15.96 -0.74
CA LYS A 66 2.23 15.65 -2.09
C LYS A 66 3.19 14.46 -2.13
N ARG A 67 4.02 14.28 -1.09
CA ARG A 67 4.92 13.12 -0.99
C ARG A 67 4.15 11.83 -0.83
N TYR A 68 3.12 11.82 0.01
CA TYR A 68 2.22 10.67 0.14
C TYR A 68 1.44 10.41 -1.14
N GLN A 69 1.00 11.44 -1.85
CA GLN A 69 0.30 11.27 -3.13
C GLN A 69 1.20 10.63 -4.19
N ALA A 70 2.45 11.09 -4.28
CA ALA A 70 3.44 10.48 -5.18
C ALA A 70 3.79 9.05 -4.79
N LEU A 71 3.77 8.72 -3.49
CA LEU A 71 3.97 7.36 -3.01
C LEU A 71 2.78 6.46 -3.36
N ALA A 72 1.55 6.91 -3.08
CA ALA A 72 0.32 6.21 -3.42
C ALA A 72 0.26 5.90 -4.92
N GLY A 73 0.56 6.87 -5.79
CA GLY A 73 0.58 6.65 -7.24
C GLY A 73 1.62 5.62 -7.71
N LYS A 74 2.74 5.45 -6.99
CA LYS A 74 3.72 4.40 -7.31
C LYS A 74 3.25 3.01 -6.86
N ILE A 75 2.53 2.94 -5.75
CA ILE A 75 1.91 1.69 -5.30
C ILE A 75 0.80 1.28 -6.29
N ASP A 76 -0.01 2.24 -6.76
CA ASP A 76 -1.04 1.99 -7.78
C ASP A 76 -0.44 1.45 -9.07
N ASP A 77 0.65 2.06 -9.55
CA ASP A 77 1.38 1.59 -10.74
C ASP A 77 1.93 0.18 -10.54
N LEU A 78 2.57 -0.09 -9.39
CA LEU A 78 3.08 -1.41 -9.05
C LEU A 78 1.97 -2.46 -9.06
N CYS A 79 0.84 -2.20 -8.38
CA CYS A 79 -0.31 -3.10 -8.36
C CYS A 79 -0.86 -3.35 -9.77
N THR A 80 -0.96 -2.30 -10.59
CA THR A 80 -1.41 -2.42 -11.99
C THR A 80 -0.47 -3.30 -12.80
N ARG A 81 0.85 -3.12 -12.65
CA ARG A 81 1.84 -3.95 -13.35
C ARG A 81 1.78 -5.40 -12.88
N MET A 82 1.65 -5.65 -11.59
CA MET A 82 1.49 -7.00 -11.04
C MET A 82 0.21 -7.69 -11.53
N GLN A 83 -0.87 -6.95 -11.74
CA GLN A 83 -2.11 -7.49 -12.33
C GLN A 83 -1.98 -7.76 -13.83
N SER A 84 -1.27 -6.90 -14.57
CA SER A 84 -1.10 -7.02 -16.03
C SER A 84 -0.06 -8.08 -16.43
N SER A 85 0.92 -8.32 -15.57
CA SER A 85 1.96 -9.33 -15.74
C SER A 85 1.86 -10.28 -14.57
N ASP A 86 0.98 -11.28 -14.70
CA ASP A 86 0.75 -12.26 -13.64
C ASP A 86 2.09 -12.92 -13.26
N PRO A 87 2.60 -12.71 -12.04
CA PRO A 87 3.84 -13.34 -11.60
C PRO A 87 3.71 -14.87 -11.55
N CYS A 88 2.49 -15.42 -11.62
CA CYS A 88 2.19 -16.86 -11.68
C CYS A 88 1.91 -17.39 -13.09
N ASP A 89 2.05 -16.58 -14.15
CA ASP A 89 1.74 -16.99 -15.54
C ASP A 89 2.44 -18.31 -15.91
N ALA A 90 1.64 -19.37 -16.06
CA ALA A 90 2.13 -20.73 -16.34
C ALA A 90 2.75 -20.89 -17.73
N THR A 91 2.56 -19.92 -18.63
CA THR A 91 3.20 -19.91 -19.95
C THR A 91 4.66 -19.47 -19.87
N LEU A 92 5.08 -18.85 -18.76
CA LEU A 92 6.47 -18.44 -18.51
C LEU A 92 7.26 -19.56 -17.82
N GLY A 93 8.53 -19.69 -18.22
CA GLY A 93 9.46 -20.59 -17.53
C GLY A 93 9.61 -20.25 -16.05
N PRO A 94 9.87 -21.23 -15.17
CA PRO A 94 9.93 -21.02 -13.72
C PRO A 94 10.97 -19.97 -13.31
N GLU A 95 12.11 -19.90 -14.01
CA GLU A 95 13.15 -18.89 -13.77
C GLU A 95 12.65 -17.46 -14.06
N PHE A 96 11.89 -17.27 -15.15
CA PHE A 96 11.32 -15.96 -15.50
C PHE A 96 10.28 -15.50 -14.47
N ARG A 97 9.48 -16.43 -13.93
CA ARG A 97 8.52 -16.13 -12.85
C ARG A 97 9.24 -15.71 -11.58
N THR A 98 10.23 -16.48 -11.14
CA THR A 98 11.02 -16.16 -9.93
C THR A 98 11.78 -14.85 -10.09
N GLN A 99 12.34 -14.57 -11.27
CA GLN A 99 13.00 -13.30 -11.56
C GLN A 99 12.02 -12.13 -11.45
N ARG A 100 10.86 -12.20 -12.14
CA ARG A 100 9.85 -11.13 -12.12
C ARG A 100 9.29 -10.90 -10.72
N GLN A 101 9.05 -11.96 -9.96
CA GLN A 101 8.62 -11.86 -8.57
C GLN A 101 9.68 -11.16 -7.70
N THR A 102 10.96 -11.48 -7.90
CA THR A 102 12.09 -10.82 -7.21
C THR A 102 12.15 -9.33 -7.55
N GLU A 103 11.93 -8.96 -8.81
CA GLU A 103 11.88 -7.56 -9.26
C GLU A 103 10.77 -6.79 -8.54
N PHE A 104 9.55 -7.38 -8.44
CA PHE A 104 8.44 -6.76 -7.70
C PHE A 104 8.72 -6.65 -6.20
N LEU A 105 9.33 -7.66 -5.58
CA LEU A 105 9.74 -7.60 -4.17
C LEU A 105 10.76 -6.49 -3.92
N LEU A 106 11.79 -6.38 -4.76
CA LEU A 106 12.79 -5.31 -4.65
C LEU A 106 12.15 -3.93 -4.79
N GLU A 107 11.19 -3.78 -5.69
CA GLU A 107 10.43 -2.55 -5.84
C GLU A 107 9.57 -2.25 -4.61
N CYS A 108 8.92 -3.28 -4.03
CA CYS A 108 8.18 -3.14 -2.79
C CYS A 108 9.07 -2.62 -1.65
N PHE A 109 10.24 -3.23 -1.46
CA PHE A 109 11.17 -2.78 -0.41
C PHE A 109 11.62 -1.33 -0.61
N ARG A 110 11.85 -0.89 -1.87
CA ARG A 110 12.16 0.51 -2.17
C ARG A 110 10.99 1.46 -1.83
N LEU A 111 9.76 1.05 -2.10
CA LEU A 111 8.57 1.84 -1.76
C LEU A 111 8.34 1.90 -0.24
N GLN A 112 8.53 0.79 0.47
CA GLN A 112 8.47 0.75 1.94
C GLN A 112 9.53 1.64 2.57
N GLN A 113 10.78 1.60 2.07
CA GLN A 113 11.85 2.49 2.52
C GLN A 113 11.46 3.97 2.33
N ARG A 114 10.96 4.33 1.13
CA ARG A 114 10.50 5.70 0.86
C ARG A 114 9.32 6.09 1.76
N ALA A 115 8.41 5.18 2.05
CA ALA A 115 7.30 5.39 2.98
C ALA A 115 7.84 5.70 4.39
N SER A 116 8.80 4.90 4.89
CA SER A 116 9.42 5.12 6.20
C SER A 116 10.12 6.48 6.28
N GLU A 117 10.93 6.85 5.28
CA GLU A 117 11.58 8.17 5.21
C GLU A 117 10.56 9.32 5.18
N THR A 118 9.43 9.10 4.51
CA THR A 118 8.33 10.07 4.44
C THR A 118 7.66 10.23 5.80
N GLY A 119 7.41 9.13 6.51
CA GLY A 119 6.92 9.11 7.90
C GLY A 119 7.87 9.79 8.88
N GLN A 120 9.17 9.53 8.79
CA GLN A 120 10.19 10.21 9.63
C GLN A 120 10.18 11.73 9.43
N LYS A 121 10.04 12.20 8.18
CA LYS A 121 9.91 13.63 7.88
C LYS A 121 8.64 14.23 8.48
N LEU A 122 7.53 13.48 8.50
CA LEU A 122 6.29 13.91 9.18
C LEU A 122 6.49 14.04 10.70
N VAL A 123 7.18 13.08 11.33
CA VAL A 123 7.48 13.12 12.77
C VAL A 123 8.35 14.34 13.10
N ALA A 124 9.42 14.59 12.33
CA ALA A 124 10.28 15.75 12.51
C ALA A 124 9.49 17.07 12.44
N LEU A 125 8.63 17.21 11.41
CA LEU A 125 7.75 18.37 11.28
C LEU A 125 6.83 18.55 12.50
N GLN A 126 6.27 17.46 13.05
CA GLN A 126 5.40 17.53 14.23
C GLN A 126 6.14 17.99 15.49
N THR A 127 7.39 17.54 15.67
CA THR A 127 8.23 17.96 16.79
C THR A 127 8.54 19.46 16.71
N ASP A 128 8.93 19.94 15.52
CA ASP A 128 9.21 21.36 15.27
C ASP A 128 7.98 22.24 15.54
N PHE A 129 6.79 21.78 15.13
CA PHE A 129 5.55 22.50 15.37
C PHE A 129 5.14 22.53 16.83
N THR A 130 5.31 21.43 17.56
CA THR A 130 4.94 21.36 18.98
C THR A 130 5.74 22.37 19.81
N ARG A 131 7.02 22.59 19.44
CA ARG A 131 7.90 23.59 20.04
C ARG A 131 7.46 25.04 19.76
N SER A 132 6.97 25.32 18.55
CA SER A 132 6.56 26.68 18.12
C SER A 132 5.18 27.15 18.62
N ASN A 133 4.33 26.24 19.13
CA ASN A 133 2.93 26.55 19.50
C ASN A 133 2.70 26.73 21.01
N GLN A 134 3.73 26.62 21.85
CA GLN A 134 3.59 26.77 23.30
C GLN A 134 3.39 28.22 23.76
N GLU A 135 3.72 29.21 22.94
CA GLU A 135 3.80 30.62 23.36
C GLU A 135 2.56 31.49 23.02
N ASP A 136 1.62 31.04 22.19
CA ASP A 136 0.64 31.97 21.58
C ASP A 136 -0.82 31.46 21.67
N GLN A 137 -1.41 31.56 22.85
CA GLN A 137 -2.80 31.14 23.15
C GLN A 137 -3.67 32.31 23.63
N LEU A 138 -4.21 33.11 22.71
CA LEU A 138 -5.17 34.17 23.12
C LEU A 138 -6.39 34.36 22.20
N ASN A 139 -6.53 33.66 21.06
CA ASN A 139 -7.60 33.99 20.11
C ASN A 139 -8.40 32.76 19.60
N GLN A 140 -9.74 32.85 19.58
CA GLN A 140 -10.66 31.75 19.21
C GLN A 140 -10.47 31.28 17.76
N ALA A 141 -10.21 32.21 16.83
CA ALA A 141 -9.88 31.88 15.45
C ALA A 141 -8.54 31.11 15.33
N LYS A 142 -7.56 31.43 16.17
CA LYS A 142 -6.29 30.68 16.26
C LYS A 142 -6.53 29.26 16.80
N MET A 143 -7.42 29.09 17.79
CA MET A 143 -7.79 27.78 18.36
C MET A 143 -8.45 26.86 17.32
N ASN A 144 -9.43 27.37 16.56
CA ASN A 144 -10.08 26.58 15.50
C ASN A 144 -9.09 26.15 14.43
N THR A 145 -8.20 27.06 14.01
CA THR A 145 -7.13 26.75 13.05
C THR A 145 -6.18 25.68 13.57
N ARG A 146 -5.80 25.74 14.86
CA ARG A 146 -4.96 24.72 15.50
C ARG A 146 -5.63 23.36 15.50
N ARG A 147 -6.93 23.29 15.85
CA ARG A 147 -7.70 22.04 15.82
C ARG A 147 -7.74 21.44 14.41
N SER A 148 -7.96 22.25 13.37
CA SER A 148 -7.91 21.77 11.98
C SER A 148 -6.54 21.26 11.57
N LEU A 149 -5.46 21.95 11.97
CA LEU A 149 -4.09 21.48 11.71
C LEU A 149 -3.80 20.15 12.42
N ASP A 150 -4.33 19.93 13.62
CA ASP A 150 -4.16 18.68 14.34
C ASP A 150 -4.96 17.53 13.69
N LEU A 151 -6.15 17.80 13.15
CA LEU A 151 -6.89 16.83 12.31
C LEU A 151 -6.10 16.45 11.06
N ILE A 152 -5.53 17.42 10.35
CA ILE A 152 -4.69 17.19 9.17
C ILE A 152 -3.47 16.31 9.50
N LYS A 153 -2.80 16.56 10.64
CA LYS A 153 -1.68 15.73 11.10
C LYS A 153 -2.10 14.29 11.38
N ASN A 154 -3.27 14.10 12.00
CA ASN A 154 -3.81 12.78 12.29
C ASN A 154 -4.13 12.01 11.01
N ASN A 155 -4.73 12.66 10.01
CA ASN A 155 -4.94 12.08 8.69
C ASN A 155 -3.61 11.64 8.04
N LEU A 156 -2.55 12.47 8.10
CA LEU A 156 -1.22 12.10 7.59
C LEU A 156 -0.60 10.89 8.31
N LYS A 157 -0.85 10.73 9.61
CA LYS A 157 -0.44 9.53 10.36
C LYS A 157 -1.22 8.29 9.94
N GLU A 158 -2.52 8.43 9.73
CA GLU A 158 -3.37 7.36 9.21
C GLU A 158 -2.90 6.92 7.82
N PHE A 159 -2.59 7.86 6.93
CA PHE A 159 -2.02 7.54 5.62
C PHE A 159 -0.71 6.76 5.72
N GLN A 160 0.22 7.16 6.60
CA GLN A 160 1.45 6.41 6.83
C GLN A 160 1.16 4.96 7.23
N ARG A 161 0.27 4.76 8.22
CA ARG A 161 -0.12 3.43 8.71
C ARG A 161 -0.75 2.59 7.60
N ASN A 162 -1.66 3.17 6.82
CA ASN A 162 -2.32 2.46 5.73
C ASN A 162 -1.30 2.02 4.68
N HIS A 163 -0.35 2.88 4.30
CA HIS A 163 0.73 2.51 3.40
C HIS A 163 1.59 1.37 3.95
N GLU A 164 1.95 1.39 5.24
CA GLU A 164 2.73 0.31 5.86
C GLU A 164 1.99 -1.05 5.84
N ILE A 165 0.72 -1.05 6.20
CA ILE A 165 -0.13 -2.25 6.16
C ILE A 165 -0.22 -2.80 4.72
N TRP A 166 -0.42 -1.90 3.76
CA TRP A 166 -0.51 -2.24 2.36
C TRP A 166 0.78 -2.86 1.82
N MET A 167 1.92 -2.24 2.09
CA MET A 167 3.22 -2.77 1.68
C MET A 167 3.49 -4.13 2.31
N ALA A 168 3.20 -4.30 3.61
CA ALA A 168 3.36 -5.58 4.30
C ALA A 168 2.49 -6.68 3.67
N ARG A 169 1.26 -6.35 3.25
CA ARG A 169 0.38 -7.28 2.57
C ARG A 169 0.89 -7.68 1.18
N ILE A 170 1.32 -6.71 0.37
CA ILE A 170 1.86 -6.99 -0.98
C ILE A 170 3.13 -7.85 -0.87
N ILE A 171 4.05 -7.51 0.04
CA ILE A 171 5.28 -8.28 0.28
C ILE A 171 4.93 -9.69 0.73
N GLY A 172 4.04 -9.85 1.71
CA GLY A 172 3.65 -11.17 2.20
C GLY A 172 2.94 -12.03 1.14
N ASP A 173 2.08 -11.43 0.31
CA ASP A 173 1.42 -12.12 -0.79
C ASP A 173 2.45 -12.54 -1.85
N LEU A 174 3.46 -11.70 -2.16
CA LEU A 174 4.57 -12.04 -3.05
C LEU A 174 5.48 -13.13 -2.48
N GLU A 175 5.97 -13.00 -1.24
CA GLU A 175 6.81 -14.01 -0.57
C GLU A 175 6.09 -15.35 -0.37
N GLY A 176 4.76 -15.35 -0.35
CA GLY A 176 3.94 -16.55 -0.24
C GLY A 176 3.81 -17.38 -1.53
N ILE A 177 4.14 -16.83 -2.70
CA ILE A 177 4.03 -17.54 -4.00
C ILE A 177 4.96 -18.77 -4.06
N PRO A 178 6.26 -18.69 -3.74
CA PRO A 178 7.18 -19.82 -3.85
C PRO A 178 6.82 -20.95 -2.86
N ALA A 179 6.29 -20.60 -1.68
CA ALA A 179 5.85 -21.57 -0.69
C ALA A 179 4.67 -22.43 -1.22
N ARG A 180 3.81 -21.85 -2.07
CA ARG A 180 2.67 -22.53 -2.70
C ARG A 180 3.12 -23.38 -3.89
N ASP A 181 4.00 -22.86 -4.73
CA ASP A 181 4.56 -23.60 -5.87
C ASP A 181 5.33 -24.85 -5.42
N CYS A 182 6.09 -24.76 -4.32
CA CYS A 182 6.75 -25.91 -3.70
C CYS A 182 5.75 -26.95 -3.18
N ALA A 183 4.64 -26.54 -2.56
CA ALA A 183 3.64 -27.45 -2.02
C ALA A 183 2.86 -28.21 -3.12
N SER A 184 2.59 -27.56 -4.26
CA SER A 184 1.96 -28.25 -5.41
C SER A 184 2.89 -29.28 -6.05
N ARG A 185 4.17 -28.97 -6.26
CA ARG A 185 5.14 -29.92 -6.80
C ARG A 185 5.30 -31.15 -5.91
N VAL A 186 5.33 -30.97 -4.59
CA VAL A 186 5.40 -32.10 -3.64
C VAL A 186 4.16 -32.99 -3.77
N ARG A 187 2.96 -32.44 -3.93
CA ARG A 187 1.74 -33.24 -4.16
C ARG A 187 1.76 -34.03 -5.47
N GLU A 188 2.31 -33.45 -6.54
CA GLU A 188 2.47 -34.16 -7.83
C GLU A 188 3.38 -35.40 -7.69
N PHE A 189 4.45 -35.31 -6.89
CA PHE A 189 5.32 -36.47 -6.60
C PHE A 189 4.63 -37.60 -5.83
N TYR A 190 3.60 -37.31 -5.03
CA TYR A 190 2.85 -38.32 -4.30
C TYR A 190 1.73 -38.97 -5.11
N ILE A 191 1.25 -38.33 -6.18
CA ILE A 191 0.18 -38.86 -7.05
C ILE A 191 0.76 -39.72 -8.19
N ALA A 192 2.03 -39.51 -8.56
CA ALA A 192 2.70 -40.24 -9.63
C ALA A 192 3.31 -41.60 -9.21
N ARG A 193 2.84 -42.22 -8.13
CA ARG A 193 3.42 -43.46 -7.59
C ARG A 193 2.40 -44.56 -7.34
#